data_AF-A0A965Z1H2-F1
#
_entry.id   AF-A0A965Z1H2-F1
#
_cell.length_a   1.000
_cell.length_b   1.000
_cell.length_c   1.000
_cell.angle_alpha   90.00
_cell.angle_beta   90.00
_cell.angle_gamma   90.00
#
_symmetry.space_group_name_H-M   'P 1'
#
loop_
_entity.id
_entity.type
_entity.pdbx_description
1 polymer ?
#
loop_
_entity_poly.entity_id
_entity_poly.type
_entity_poly.pdbx_seq_one_letter_code
_entity_poly.pdbx_strand_id
1 'polypeptide(L)'
;FHSVKKGLELIPPEGVVAVHDAARPLVTPALIERCFATCAAQQCGVIPVVRQTESVRLLTGAGSRIFDREQLRVVQTPQVFPVAGLKEAYETPFDPSFTDDASVAERHGLSIMLVEGEESNIKITTPFDFLIAEQYLIDLPKR
;
A
#
# COMPACT_ATOMS: atom_id res chain seq x y z
N PHE A 1 0.34 3.89 11.86
CA PHE A 1 1.55 4.10 12.68
C PHE A 1 1.61 3.20 13.92
N HIS A 2 0.99 3.54 15.06
CA HIS A 2 1.24 2.83 16.34
C HIS A 2 0.94 1.32 16.32
N SER A 3 -0.15 0.90 15.66
CA SER A 3 -0.50 -0.53 15.55
C SER A 3 0.54 -1.32 14.76
N VAL A 4 1.06 -0.74 13.68
CA VAL A 4 2.12 -1.36 12.87
C VAL A 4 3.42 -1.41 13.66
N LYS A 5 3.81 -0.32 14.33
CA LYS A 5 5.02 -0.30 15.19
C LYS A 5 5.02 -1.45 16.20
N LYS A 6 3.92 -1.63 16.93
CA LYS A 6 3.76 -2.74 17.88
C LYS A 6 3.85 -4.12 17.22
N GLY A 7 3.33 -4.28 16.00
CA GLY A 7 3.47 -5.52 15.24
C GLY A 7 4.91 -5.80 14.86
N LEU A 8 5.65 -4.77 14.42
CA LEU A 8 7.06 -4.89 14.05
C LEU A 8 7.96 -5.25 15.25
N GLU A 9 7.64 -4.76 16.45
CA GLU A 9 8.36 -5.11 17.69
C GLU A 9 8.35 -6.64 17.98
N LEU A 10 7.37 -7.38 17.45
CA LEU A 10 7.19 -8.82 17.71
C LEU A 10 7.92 -9.75 16.73
N ILE A 11 8.44 -9.22 15.62
CA ILE A 11 9.12 -10.03 14.59
C ILE A 11 10.64 -9.85 14.67
N PRO A 12 11.47 -10.81 14.22
CA PRO A 12 12.92 -10.64 14.17
C PRO A 12 13.33 -9.59 13.11
N PRO A 13 14.54 -8.98 13.19
CA PRO A 13 14.96 -7.92 12.25
C PRO A 13 15.35 -8.42 10.85
N GLU A 14 15.48 -9.74 10.65
CA GLU A 14 15.85 -10.33 9.36
C GLU A 14 14.64 -10.56 8.45
N GLY A 15 14.89 -10.54 7.15
CA GLY A 15 13.91 -10.89 6.12
C GLY A 15 13.08 -9.71 5.63
N VAL A 16 11.87 -10.02 5.17
CA VAL A 16 10.95 -9.08 4.52
C VAL A 16 9.59 -9.15 5.21
N VAL A 17 8.97 -8.00 5.45
CA VAL A 17 7.64 -7.88 6.05
C VAL A 17 6.67 -7.20 5.09
N ALA A 18 5.42 -7.63 5.11
CA ALA A 18 4.31 -6.94 4.47
C ALA A 18 3.39 -6.32 5.52
N VAL A 19 3.05 -5.05 5.34
CA VAL A 19 1.94 -4.40 6.06
C VAL A 19 0.74 -4.40 5.12
N HIS A 20 -0.37 -4.99 5.57
CA HIS A 20 -1.58 -5.14 4.76
C HIS A 20 -2.82 -4.66 5.51
N ASP A 21 -3.67 -3.92 4.79
CA ASP A 21 -4.94 -3.48 5.32
C ASP A 21 -5.87 -4.69 5.45
N ALA A 22 -6.35 -4.98 6.67
CA ALA A 22 -7.35 -6.02 6.90
C ALA A 22 -8.64 -5.81 6.07
N ALA A 23 -8.91 -4.57 5.65
CA ALA A 23 -10.05 -4.20 4.81
C ALA A 23 -9.84 -4.47 3.31
N ARG A 24 -8.76 -5.15 2.89
CA ARG A 24 -8.50 -5.54 1.49
C ARG A 24 -8.55 -7.07 1.31
N PRO A 25 -9.73 -7.71 1.40
CA PRO A 25 -9.83 -9.17 1.42
C PRO A 25 -9.58 -9.84 0.06
N LEU A 26 -9.46 -9.07 -1.02
CA LEU A 26 -9.36 -9.57 -2.40
C LEU A 26 -7.94 -9.58 -2.97
N VAL A 27 -6.93 -9.35 -2.13
CA VAL A 27 -5.53 -9.46 -2.55
C VAL A 27 -5.23 -10.87 -3.10
N THR A 28 -4.61 -10.96 -4.28
CA THR A 28 -4.25 -12.25 -4.86
C THR A 28 -2.89 -12.75 -4.36
N PRO A 29 -2.63 -14.07 -4.37
CA PRO A 29 -1.29 -14.61 -4.14
C PRO A 29 -0.24 -14.04 -5.12
N ALA A 30 -0.63 -13.83 -6.39
CA ALA A 30 0.28 -13.31 -7.41
C ALA A 30 0.74 -11.88 -7.09
N LEU A 31 -0.16 -11.03 -6.57
CA LEU A 31 0.20 -9.69 -6.10
C LEU A 31 1.14 -9.75 -4.88
N ILE A 32 0.85 -10.61 -3.92
CA ILE A 32 1.73 -10.81 -2.75
C ILE A 32 3.13 -11.25 -3.21
N GLU A 33 3.22 -12.31 -4.01
CA GLU A 33 4.47 -12.85 -4.53
C GLU A 33 5.27 -11.79 -5.29
N ARG A 34 4.62 -11.00 -6.15
CA ARG A 34 5.27 -9.92 -6.90
C ARG A 34 5.89 -8.88 -5.98
N CYS A 35 5.18 -8.44 -4.93
CA CYS A 35 5.71 -7.46 -3.98
C CYS A 35 6.92 -8.03 -3.20
N PHE A 36 6.81 -9.25 -2.68
CA PHE A 36 7.88 -9.91 -1.93
C PHE A 36 9.12 -10.19 -2.79
N ALA A 37 8.94 -10.75 -3.99
CA ALA A 37 10.03 -11.04 -4.91
C ALA A 37 10.77 -9.75 -5.32
N THR A 38 10.03 -8.67 -5.61
CA THR A 38 10.63 -7.37 -5.95
C THR A 38 11.40 -6.78 -4.77
N CYS A 39 10.82 -6.81 -3.56
CA CYS A 39 11.50 -6.29 -2.37
C CYS A 39 12.79 -7.07 -2.07
N ALA A 40 12.74 -8.41 -2.14
CA ALA A 40 13.91 -9.25 -1.94
C ALA A 40 15.00 -9.01 -2.99
N ALA A 41 14.63 -8.82 -4.26
CA ALA A 41 15.58 -8.58 -5.34
C ALA A 41 16.21 -7.18 -5.28
N GLN A 42 15.44 -6.15 -4.92
CA GLN A 42 15.86 -4.75 -4.98
C GLN A 42 16.34 -4.18 -3.64
N GLN A 43 16.09 -4.90 -2.53
CA GLN A 43 16.43 -4.49 -1.17
C GLN A 43 15.87 -3.10 -0.81
N CYS A 44 14.63 -2.83 -1.25
CA CYS A 44 13.93 -1.57 -1.03
C CYS A 44 12.45 -1.80 -0.62
N GLY A 45 11.75 -0.74 -0.24
CA GLY A 45 10.31 -0.80 -0.02
C GLY A 45 9.56 -0.97 -1.35
N VAL A 46 8.49 -1.75 -1.36
CA VAL A 46 7.69 -2.04 -2.56
C VAL A 46 6.23 -1.85 -2.25
N ILE A 47 5.57 -1.02 -3.06
CA ILE A 47 4.14 -0.77 -2.93
C ILE A 47 3.40 -1.03 -4.25
N PRO A 48 2.28 -1.75 -4.22
CA PRO A 48 1.43 -1.90 -5.39
C PRO A 48 0.61 -0.66 -5.64
N VAL A 49 0.48 -0.30 -6.91
CA VAL A 49 -0.28 0.86 -7.35
C VAL A 49 -1.14 0.58 -8.56
N VAL A 50 -2.29 1.24 -8.64
CA VAL A 50 -3.16 1.24 -9.83
C VAL A 50 -3.28 2.65 -10.41
N ARG A 51 -3.76 2.76 -11.65
CA ARG A 51 -3.95 4.06 -12.31
C ARG A 51 -5.18 4.76 -11.74
N GLN A 52 -5.15 6.09 -11.74
CA GLN A 52 -6.33 6.87 -11.43
C GLN A 52 -7.23 6.95 -12.67
N THR A 53 -8.44 6.39 -12.61
CA THR A 53 -9.40 6.39 -13.71
C THR A 53 -10.26 7.65 -13.74
N GLU A 54 -10.67 8.16 -12.58
CA GLU A 54 -11.52 9.35 -12.51
C GLU A 54 -10.74 10.64 -12.72
N SER A 55 -11.38 11.66 -13.29
CA SER A 55 -10.77 12.98 -13.45
C SER A 55 -10.50 13.62 -12.09
N VAL A 56 -9.27 14.09 -11.88
CA VAL A 56 -8.86 14.70 -10.59
C VAL A 56 -8.73 16.21 -10.73
N ARG A 57 -9.23 16.94 -9.73
CA ARG A 57 -9.04 18.39 -9.61
C ARG A 57 -8.12 18.71 -8.45
N LEU A 58 -7.16 19.61 -8.67
CA LEU A 58 -6.36 20.21 -7.61
C LEU A 58 -7.09 21.46 -7.11
N LEU A 59 -7.40 21.49 -5.82
CA LEU A 59 -7.97 22.67 -5.18
C LEU A 59 -6.92 23.79 -5.06
N THR A 60 -7.36 25.02 -5.24
CA THR A 60 -6.55 26.24 -5.08
C THR A 60 -7.29 27.23 -4.17
N GLY A 61 -6.61 28.27 -3.69
CA GLY A 61 -7.24 29.30 -2.86
C GLY A 61 -8.43 30.04 -3.51
N ALA A 62 -8.59 29.93 -4.84
CA ALA A 62 -9.65 30.60 -5.61
C ALA A 62 -10.58 29.63 -6.37
N GLY A 63 -10.46 28.32 -6.17
CA GLY A 63 -11.27 27.32 -6.88
C GLY A 63 -10.54 26.00 -7.11
N SER A 64 -10.54 25.51 -8.36
CA SER A 64 -9.83 24.28 -8.71
C SER A 64 -9.36 24.24 -10.17
N ARG A 65 -8.28 23.49 -10.44
CA ARG A 65 -7.78 23.21 -11.80
C ARG A 65 -7.71 21.71 -12.07
N ILE A 66 -7.72 21.30 -13.33
CA ILE A 66 -7.55 19.88 -13.69
C ILE A 66 -6.13 19.45 -13.33
N PHE A 67 -5.97 18.25 -12.78
CA PHE A 67 -4.68 17.59 -12.60
C PHE A 67 -4.52 16.50 -13.65
N ASP A 68 -3.33 16.36 -14.21
CA ASP A 68 -3.01 15.30 -15.16
C ASP A 68 -2.95 13.95 -14.41
N ARG A 69 -4.02 13.17 -14.52
CA ARG A 69 -4.17 11.90 -13.79
C ARG A 69 -3.12 10.85 -14.18
N GLU A 70 -2.45 10.97 -15.33
CA GLU A 70 -1.40 10.03 -15.72
C GLU A 70 -0.16 10.10 -14.81
N GLN A 71 0.02 11.23 -14.12
CA GLN A 71 1.03 11.43 -13.09
C GLN A 71 0.60 10.91 -11.70
N LEU A 72 -0.61 10.37 -11.56
CA LEU A 72 -1.12 9.83 -10.31
C LEU A 72 -1.08 8.31 -10.29
N ARG A 73 -0.88 7.78 -9.09
CA ARG A 73 -1.01 6.38 -8.76
C ARG A 73 -1.79 6.24 -7.46
N VAL A 74 -2.74 5.32 -7.43
CA VAL A 74 -3.49 4.99 -6.22
C VAL A 74 -2.76 3.87 -5.51
N VAL A 75 -2.28 4.16 -4.30
CA VAL A 75 -1.51 3.20 -3.50
C VAL A 75 -2.41 2.14 -2.89
N GLN A 76 -1.97 0.90 -2.97
CA GLN A 76 -2.59 -0.26 -2.36
C GLN A 76 -1.66 -0.89 -1.31
N THR A 77 -2.18 -1.86 -0.57
CA THR A 77 -1.38 -2.77 0.26
C THR A 77 -1.55 -4.18 -0.31
N PRO A 78 -0.60 -5.13 -0.12
CA PRO A 78 0.49 -5.11 0.85
C PRO A 78 1.63 -4.14 0.48
N GLN A 79 2.10 -3.37 1.46
CA GLN A 79 3.35 -2.62 1.34
C GLN A 79 4.46 -3.45 1.97
N VAL A 80 5.53 -3.70 1.21
CA VAL A 80 6.53 -4.72 1.55
C VAL A 80 7.91 -4.10 1.71
N PHE A 81 8.62 -4.43 2.78
CA PHE A 81 9.89 -3.77 3.13
C PHE A 81 10.89 -4.76 3.74
N PRO A 82 12.21 -4.50 3.65
CA PRO A 82 13.20 -5.13 4.51
C PRO A 82 12.86 -4.85 5.98
N VAL A 83 12.81 -5.88 6.83
CA VAL A 83 12.32 -5.73 8.21
C VAL A 83 13.16 -4.74 9.01
N ALA A 84 14.49 -4.86 8.95
CA ALA A 84 15.41 -3.94 9.60
C ALA A 84 15.15 -2.48 9.19
N GLY A 85 15.06 -2.21 7.88
CA GLY A 85 14.83 -0.86 7.37
C GLY A 85 13.48 -0.27 7.79
N LEU A 86 12.41 -1.08 7.81
CA LEU A 86 11.11 -0.60 8.26
C LEU A 86 11.08 -0.36 9.78
N LYS A 87 11.73 -1.21 10.58
CA LYS A 87 11.87 -0.99 12.02
C LYS A 87 12.59 0.31 12.33
N GLU A 88 13.73 0.55 11.68
CA GLU A 88 14.49 1.80 11.83
C GLU A 88 13.65 3.02 11.44
N ALA A 89 12.88 2.93 10.35
CA ALA A 89 11.96 3.99 9.95
C ALA A 89 10.92 4.32 11.03
N TYR A 90 10.41 3.30 11.71
CA TYR A 90 9.43 3.42 12.79
C TYR A 90 9.99 3.91 14.14
N GLU A 91 11.31 4.14 14.24
CA GLU A 91 11.91 4.89 15.35
C GLU A 91 11.84 6.41 15.17
N THR A 92 11.47 6.87 13.98
CA THR A 92 11.16 8.28 13.73
C THR A 92 9.93 8.70 14.54
N PRO A 93 9.90 9.93 15.12
CA PRO A 93 8.71 10.46 15.77
C PRO A 93 7.51 10.44 14.83
N PHE A 94 6.31 10.21 15.39
CA PHE A 94 5.08 10.27 14.61
C PHE A 94 4.88 11.67 14.01
N ASP A 95 4.62 11.71 12.71
CA ASP A 95 4.28 12.92 11.96
C ASP A 95 2.85 12.73 11.37
N PRO A 96 1.92 13.68 11.57
CA PRO A 96 0.57 13.61 11.01
C PRO A 96 0.52 13.55 9.47
N SER A 97 1.60 13.91 8.78
CA SER A 97 1.73 13.77 7.32
C SER A 97 1.94 12.33 6.86
N PHE A 98 2.23 11.39 7.76
CA PHE A 98 2.31 9.97 7.40
C PHE A 98 0.92 9.44 7.06
N THR A 99 0.77 9.00 5.81
CA THR A 99 -0.52 8.49 5.28
C THR A 99 -0.54 6.98 5.15
N ASP A 100 0.62 6.36 5.00
CA ASP A 100 0.85 4.91 4.90
C ASP A 100 2.26 4.54 5.39
N ASP A 101 2.63 3.25 5.34
CA ASP A 101 3.95 2.78 5.80
C ASP A 101 5.09 3.24 4.87
N ALA A 102 4.82 3.37 3.58
CA ALA A 102 5.78 3.91 2.60
C ALA A 102 6.19 5.34 2.96
N SER A 103 5.26 6.21 3.34
CA SER A 103 5.59 7.58 3.74
C SER A 103 6.47 7.65 5.00
N VAL A 104 6.37 6.68 5.91
CA VAL A 104 7.26 6.55 7.07
C VAL A 104 8.65 6.11 6.62
N ALA A 105 8.71 5.09 5.76
CA ALA A 105 9.94 4.56 5.19
C ALA A 105 10.71 5.61 4.37
N GLU A 106 10.04 6.36 3.50
CA GLU A 106 10.63 7.44 2.68
C GLU A 106 11.20 8.56 3.56
N ARG A 107 10.51 8.92 4.64
CA ARG A 107 11.00 9.93 5.59
C ARG A 107 12.32 9.52 6.23
N HIS A 108 12.52 8.21 6.43
CA HIS A 108 13.76 7.63 6.93
C HIS A 108 14.83 7.43 5.84
N GLY A 109 14.51 7.74 4.57
CA GLY A 109 15.43 7.59 3.45
C GLY A 109 15.43 6.21 2.80
N LEU A 110 14.49 5.32 3.16
CA LEU A 110 14.33 4.05 2.48
C LEU A 110 13.67 4.29 1.11
N SER A 111 14.32 3.80 0.05
CA SER A 111 13.78 3.92 -1.31
C SER A 111 12.51 3.07 -1.49
N ILE A 112 11.56 3.59 -2.28
CA ILE A 112 10.31 2.91 -2.60
C ILE A 112 10.22 2.65 -4.10
N MET A 113 9.87 1.41 -4.46
CA MET A 113 9.57 0.99 -5.82
C MET A 113 8.07 0.72 -5.95
N LEU A 114 7.51 1.18 -7.07
CA LEU A 114 6.12 0.92 -7.42
C LEU A 114 6.05 -0.36 -8.25
N VAL A 115 5.12 -1.25 -7.92
CA VAL A 115 4.76 -2.40 -8.76
C VAL A 115 3.31 -2.30 -9.19
N GLU A 116 2.95 -3.00 -10.26
CA GLU A 116 1.56 -3.06 -10.71
C GLU A 116 0.68 -3.69 -9.63
N GLY A 117 -0.35 -2.97 -9.22
CA GLY A 117 -1.41 -3.43 -8.32
C GLY A 117 -2.52 -4.16 -9.06
N GLU A 118 -3.67 -4.31 -8.41
CA GLU A 118 -4.84 -4.98 -9.00
C GLU A 118 -6.08 -4.16 -8.72
N GLU A 119 -6.87 -3.84 -9.75
CA GLU A 119 -8.12 -3.07 -9.59
C GLU A 119 -9.12 -3.77 -8.67
N SER A 120 -9.10 -5.11 -8.63
CA SER A 120 -9.92 -5.92 -7.73
C SER A 120 -9.47 -5.86 -6.27
N ASN A 121 -8.24 -5.42 -5.97
CA ASN A 121 -7.72 -5.32 -4.60
C ASN A 121 -8.24 -4.05 -3.89
N ILE A 122 -9.56 -3.88 -3.90
CA ILE A 122 -10.24 -2.72 -3.32
C ILE A 122 -10.12 -2.72 -1.79
N LYS A 123 -10.10 -1.52 -1.21
CA LYS A 123 -10.27 -1.33 0.24
C LYS A 123 -11.74 -1.17 0.53
N ILE A 124 -12.30 -2.03 1.37
CA ILE A 124 -13.68 -1.91 1.83
C ILE A 124 -13.74 -0.73 2.81
N THR A 125 -14.42 0.33 2.38
CA THR A 125 -14.61 1.56 3.18
C THR A 125 -16.07 1.97 3.30
N THR A 126 -16.93 1.42 2.43
CA THR A 126 -18.34 1.73 2.35
C THR A 126 -19.18 0.44 2.24
N PRO A 127 -20.50 0.50 2.54
CA PRO A 127 -21.41 -0.61 2.27
C PRO A 127 -21.45 -1.05 0.81
N PHE A 128 -21.19 -0.14 -0.14
CA PHE A 128 -21.16 -0.45 -1.56
C PHE A 128 -19.95 -1.34 -1.92
N ASP A 129 -18.80 -1.12 -1.29
CA ASP A 129 -17.59 -1.91 -1.52
C ASP A 129 -17.80 -3.39 -1.12
N PHE A 130 -18.64 -3.66 -0.11
CA PHE A 130 -19.00 -5.03 0.26
C PHE A 130 -19.73 -5.76 -0.86
N LEU A 131 -20.69 -5.12 -1.52
CA LEU A 131 -21.44 -5.73 -2.63
C LEU A 131 -20.51 -6.10 -3.78
N ILE A 132 -19.56 -5.22 -4.10
CA ILE A 132 -18.53 -5.50 -5.11
C ILE A 132 -17.67 -6.68 -4.66
N ALA A 133 -17.18 -6.65 -3.42
CA ALA A 133 -16.27 -7.68 -2.94
C ALA A 133 -16.91 -9.07 -2.84
N GLU A 134 -18.17 -9.15 -2.41
CA GLU A 134 -18.94 -10.39 -2.39
C GLU A 134 -19.07 -10.98 -3.80
N GLN A 135 -19.38 -10.16 -4.80
CA GLN A 135 -19.49 -10.62 -6.17
C GLN A 135 -18.16 -11.17 -6.69
N TYR A 136 -17.04 -10.47 -6.45
CA TYR A 136 -15.71 -10.98 -6.80
C TYR A 136 -15.42 -12.34 -6.16
N LEU A 137 -15.76 -12.54 -4.89
CA LEU A 137 -15.53 -13.81 -4.20
C LEU A 137 -16.37 -14.97 -4.78
N ILE A 138 -17.58 -14.69 -5.26
CA ILE A 138 -18.44 -15.69 -5.90
C ILE A 138 -17.87 -16.13 -7.26
N ASP A 139 -17.37 -15.16 -8.03
CA ASP A 139 -16.86 -15.40 -9.39
C ASP A 139 -15.44 -15.99 -9.42
N LEU A 140 -14.72 -15.93 -8.30
CA LEU A 140 -13.44 -16.61 -8.16
C LEU A 140 -13.63 -18.13 -8.29
N PRO A 141 -12.82 -18.82 -9.12
CA PRO A 141 -12.87 -20.27 -9.18
C PRO A 141 -12.65 -20.84 -7.79
N LYS A 142 -13.54 -21.73 -7.35
CA LYS A 142 -13.39 -22.46 -6.10
C LYS A 142 -12.06 -23.21 -6.15
N ARG A 143 -11.15 -22.86 -5.23
CA ARG A 143 -9.85 -23.53 -5.07
C ARG A 143 -10.03 -24.94 -4.55
#